data_AF-A0A1I0XVY3-F1
#
_entry.id   AF-A0A1I0XVY3-F1
#
_cell.length_a   1.000
_cell.length_b   1.000
_cell.length_c   1.000
_cell.angle_alpha   90.00
_cell.angle_beta   90.00
_cell.angle_gamma   90.00
#
_symmetry.space_group_name_H-M   'P 1'
#
loop_
_entity.id
_entity.type
_entity.pdbx_description
1 polymer ?
#
loop_
_entity_poly.entity_id
_entity_poly.type
_entity_poly.pdbx_seq_one_letter_code
_entity_poly.pdbx_strand_id
1 'polypeptide(L)'
;MVEMLVAMAIASGVLLVSTTLYLGSSASFRLSEDKRRLYQDGNYAMRLMERDLRQAGFGNLVTASAMAITDFILADGTPAQGLRGCEHGFVKPLAPGKDFSCSVNPGMAGFEVSYRLDDHVDPASGAGVDCNGVGVSPSVVPPGHPAYLLAPYVRIARNLFFVATRAGASVNSLYCQGNGNNSAQPILNNVEDMQLMYGVAALNDVSVSQFLSAAQVASLSGDQHQNWGRVVSVRLCLLLSGERDLSIEQQRYIDCSGSARLASDRKLRAVFKRVVTVRNSAAASLVPPS
;
A
#
# COMPACT_ATOMS: atom_id res chain seq x y z
N MET A 1 -23.79 -49.88 47.65
CA MET A 1 -22.43 -49.59 47.11
C MET A 1 -22.40 -49.42 45.60
N VAL A 2 -23.15 -50.23 44.82
CA VAL A 2 -23.22 -50.09 43.35
C VAL A 2 -23.74 -48.72 42.89
N GLU A 3 -24.73 -48.14 43.58
CA GLU A 3 -25.30 -46.83 43.23
C GLU A 3 -24.27 -45.68 43.27
N MET A 4 -23.35 -45.69 44.22
CA MET A 4 -22.29 -44.66 44.32
C MET A 4 -21.25 -44.80 43.20
N LEU A 5 -20.94 -46.03 42.78
CA LEU A 5 -20.03 -46.29 41.65
C LEU A 5 -20.66 -45.84 40.33
N VAL A 6 -21.95 -46.11 40.13
CA VAL A 6 -22.69 -45.67 38.94
C VAL A 6 -22.77 -44.15 38.88
N ALA A 7 -23.09 -43.48 40.00
CA ALA A 7 -23.15 -42.02 40.05
C ALA A 7 -21.80 -41.37 39.71
N MET A 8 -20.70 -41.89 40.26
CA MET A 8 -19.36 -41.37 39.99
C MET A 8 -18.92 -41.59 38.54
N ALA A 9 -19.28 -42.73 37.94
CA ALA A 9 -19.00 -43.02 36.53
C ALA A 9 -19.76 -42.08 35.58
N ILE A 10 -21.03 -41.76 35.90
CA ILE A 10 -21.82 -40.82 35.12
C ILE A 10 -21.25 -39.40 35.27
N ALA A 11 -20.94 -38.98 36.49
CA ALA A 11 -20.39 -37.65 36.76
C ALA A 11 -19.04 -37.43 36.05
N SER A 12 -18.15 -38.42 36.08
CA SER A 12 -16.86 -38.33 35.38
C SER A 12 -17.04 -38.29 33.87
N GLY A 13 -17.96 -39.08 33.31
CA GLY A 13 -18.31 -39.05 31.89
C GLY A 13 -18.79 -37.67 31.43
N VAL A 14 -19.71 -37.06 32.18
CA VAL A 14 -20.23 -35.72 31.87
C VAL A 14 -19.13 -34.65 31.96
N LEU A 15 -18.30 -34.69 33.00
CA LEU A 15 -17.19 -33.74 33.16
C LEU A 15 -16.14 -33.85 32.06
N LEU A 16 -15.83 -35.07 31.61
CA LEU A 16 -14.91 -35.30 30.49
C LEU A 16 -15.46 -34.68 29.20
N VAL A 17 -16.74 -34.93 28.90
CA VAL A 17 -17.40 -34.37 27.70
C VAL A 17 -17.48 -32.84 27.77
N SER A 18 -17.87 -32.27 28.90
CA SER A 18 -17.94 -30.80 29.03
C SER A 18 -16.56 -30.14 28.87
N THR A 19 -15.52 -30.78 29.40
CA THR A 19 -14.14 -30.28 29.31
C THR A 19 -13.63 -30.29 27.88
N THR A 20 -13.85 -31.38 27.13
CA THR A 20 -13.41 -31.47 25.72
C THR A 20 -14.14 -30.45 24.85
N LEU A 21 -15.45 -30.26 25.06
CA LEU A 21 -16.24 -29.24 24.37
C LEU A 21 -15.73 -27.82 24.67
N TYR A 22 -15.46 -27.53 25.95
CA TYR A 22 -14.93 -26.22 26.35
C TYR A 22 -13.55 -25.94 25.74
N LEU A 23 -12.64 -26.92 25.78
CA LEU A 23 -11.30 -26.78 25.20
C LEU A 23 -11.38 -26.56 23.68
N GLY A 24 -12.17 -27.35 22.95
CA GLY A 24 -12.37 -27.19 21.51
C GLY A 24 -13.01 -25.84 21.14
N SER A 25 -14.00 -25.39 21.92
CA SER A 25 -14.63 -24.07 21.74
C SER A 25 -13.64 -22.93 21.96
N SER A 26 -12.85 -22.99 23.04
CA SER A 26 -11.86 -21.95 23.34
C SER A 26 -10.75 -21.84 22.30
N ALA A 27 -10.26 -22.98 21.77
CA ALA A 27 -9.28 -23.01 20.69
C ALA A 27 -9.85 -22.40 19.41
N SER A 28 -11.08 -22.77 19.04
CA SER A 28 -11.78 -22.25 17.87
C SER A 28 -12.05 -20.75 17.98
N PHE A 29 -12.41 -20.27 19.18
CA PHE A 29 -12.63 -18.85 19.44
C PHE A 29 -11.34 -18.04 19.27
N ARG A 30 -10.21 -18.52 19.81
CA ARG A 30 -8.91 -17.86 19.67
C ARG A 30 -8.47 -17.77 18.21
N LEU A 31 -8.63 -18.85 17.44
CA LEU A 31 -8.36 -18.88 16.00
C LEU A 31 -9.21 -17.86 15.25
N SER A 32 -10.50 -17.78 15.59
CA SER A 32 -11.45 -16.86 14.95
C SER A 32 -11.11 -15.39 15.24
N GLU A 33 -10.73 -15.08 16.47
CA GLU A 33 -10.33 -13.73 16.86
C GLU A 33 -9.00 -13.31 16.22
N ASP A 34 -8.01 -14.21 16.16
CA ASP A 34 -6.72 -13.93 15.49
C ASP A 34 -6.90 -13.70 13.99
N LYS A 35 -7.73 -14.54 13.34
CA LYS A 35 -8.14 -14.32 11.95
C LYS A 35 -8.82 -12.97 11.78
N ARG A 36 -9.72 -12.58 12.69
CA ARG A 36 -10.42 -11.29 12.59
C ARG A 36 -9.43 -10.13 12.65
N ARG A 37 -8.49 -10.15 13.59
CA ARG A 37 -7.44 -9.12 13.71
C ARG A 37 -6.57 -9.04 12.46
N LEU A 38 -6.06 -10.17 11.99
CA LEU A 38 -5.26 -10.26 10.77
C LEU A 38 -5.99 -9.67 9.55
N TYR A 39 -7.29 -9.92 9.43
CA TYR A 39 -8.12 -9.37 8.35
C TYR A 39 -8.44 -7.89 8.54
N GLN A 40 -8.63 -7.41 9.77
CA GLN A 40 -8.83 -5.99 10.05
C GLN A 40 -7.59 -5.20 9.67
N ASP A 41 -6.42 -5.66 10.09
CA ASP A 41 -5.13 -5.03 9.84
C ASP A 41 -4.79 -5.02 8.35
N GLY A 42 -4.94 -6.17 7.67
CA GLY A 42 -4.72 -6.25 6.23
C GLY A 42 -5.68 -5.38 5.42
N ASN A 43 -6.96 -5.32 5.80
CA ASN A 43 -7.90 -4.42 5.12
C ASN A 43 -7.60 -2.95 5.40
N TYR A 44 -7.13 -2.60 6.60
CA TYR A 44 -6.71 -1.23 6.92
C TYR A 44 -5.51 -0.81 6.06
N ALA A 45 -4.45 -1.61 6.02
CA ALA A 45 -3.26 -1.33 5.20
C ALA A 45 -3.60 -1.21 3.70
N MET A 46 -4.44 -2.12 3.18
CA MET A 46 -4.85 -2.08 1.77
C MET A 46 -5.69 -0.83 1.44
N ARG A 47 -6.59 -0.41 2.34
CA ARG A 47 -7.39 0.82 2.16
C ARG A 47 -6.52 2.07 2.16
N LEU A 48 -5.51 2.10 3.03
CA LEU A 48 -4.58 3.23 3.10
C LEU A 48 -3.78 3.37 1.80
N MET A 49 -3.16 2.29 1.32
CA MET A 49 -2.46 2.27 0.02
C MET A 49 -3.39 2.62 -1.15
N GLU A 50 -4.62 2.08 -1.15
CA GLU A 50 -5.61 2.36 -2.19
C GLU A 50 -6.01 3.84 -2.23
N ARG A 51 -6.26 4.46 -1.07
CA ARG A 51 -6.64 5.87 -0.97
C ARG A 51 -5.59 6.76 -1.62
N ASP A 52 -4.34 6.59 -1.25
CA ASP A 52 -3.24 7.39 -1.78
C ASP A 52 -3.05 7.12 -3.29
N LEU A 53 -3.05 5.85 -3.72
CA LEU A 53 -2.97 5.50 -5.15
C LEU A 53 -4.07 6.15 -6.02
N ARG A 54 -5.30 6.27 -5.50
CA ARG A 54 -6.39 6.95 -6.24
C ARG A 54 -6.12 8.45 -6.44
N GLN A 55 -5.32 9.06 -5.58
CA GLN A 55 -4.92 10.47 -5.67
C GLN A 55 -3.69 10.67 -6.57
N ALA A 56 -2.99 9.61 -6.96
CA ALA A 56 -1.77 9.69 -7.78
C ALA A 56 -1.96 10.63 -8.98
N GLY A 57 -1.06 11.60 -9.10
CA GLY A 57 -1.04 12.59 -10.18
C GLY A 57 -2.18 13.60 -10.14
N PHE A 58 -2.86 13.79 -9.01
CA PHE A 58 -3.86 14.86 -8.87
C PHE A 58 -3.19 16.24 -8.83
N GLY A 59 -3.79 17.19 -9.55
CA GLY A 59 -3.47 18.62 -9.58
C GLY A 59 -4.68 19.41 -10.05
N ASN A 60 -4.76 20.69 -9.69
CA ASN A 60 -5.80 21.55 -10.23
C ASN A 60 -5.43 21.99 -11.65
N LEU A 61 -6.46 22.13 -12.47
CA LEU A 61 -6.33 22.69 -13.80
C LEU A 61 -6.11 24.21 -13.71
N VAL A 62 -5.04 24.68 -14.31
CA VAL A 62 -4.68 26.10 -14.36
C VAL A 62 -5.18 26.71 -15.65
N THR A 63 -4.93 26.05 -16.78
CA THR A 63 -5.43 26.47 -18.09
C THR A 63 -6.00 25.26 -18.84
N ALA A 64 -7.18 25.44 -19.43
CA ALA A 64 -7.87 24.45 -20.24
C ALA A 64 -7.69 24.71 -21.75
N SER A 65 -6.52 25.24 -22.15
CA SER A 65 -6.22 25.59 -23.55
C SER A 65 -5.79 24.36 -24.37
N ALA A 66 -5.17 24.54 -25.54
CA ALA A 66 -4.71 23.45 -26.42
C ALA A 66 -3.82 22.40 -25.72
N MET A 67 -3.14 22.78 -24.63
CA MET A 67 -2.57 21.85 -23.66
C MET A 67 -3.09 22.19 -22.27
N ALA A 68 -3.56 21.18 -21.56
CA ALA A 68 -3.94 21.30 -20.17
C ALA A 68 -2.70 21.49 -19.30
N ILE A 69 -2.62 22.61 -18.59
CA ILE A 69 -1.53 22.88 -17.64
C ILE A 69 -2.12 22.77 -16.23
N THR A 70 -1.41 22.07 -15.36
CA THR A 70 -1.80 21.92 -13.96
C THR A 70 -0.76 22.49 -13.03
N ASP A 71 -1.14 22.62 -11.78
CA ASP A 71 -0.28 23.06 -10.69
C ASP A 71 0.42 21.88 -9.97
N PHE A 72 0.33 20.67 -10.54
CA PHE A 72 1.07 19.48 -10.11
C PHE A 72 2.48 19.48 -10.72
N ILE A 73 3.33 20.34 -10.16
CA ILE A 73 4.66 20.64 -10.69
C ILE A 73 5.73 20.47 -9.62
N LEU A 74 6.96 20.24 -10.07
CA LEU A 74 8.16 20.33 -9.26
C LEU A 74 8.60 21.80 -9.12
N ALA A 75 9.59 22.05 -8.25
CA ALA A 75 10.09 23.40 -7.97
C ALA A 75 10.73 24.09 -9.19
N ASP A 76 11.13 23.34 -10.21
CA ASP A 76 11.63 23.85 -11.49
C ASP A 76 10.51 24.16 -12.50
N GLY A 77 9.25 23.91 -12.15
CA GLY A 77 8.08 24.10 -13.01
C GLY A 77 7.78 22.94 -13.96
N THR A 78 8.56 21.85 -13.92
CA THR A 78 8.28 20.66 -14.71
C THR A 78 7.11 19.87 -14.10
N PRO A 79 6.33 19.11 -14.90
CA PRO A 79 5.26 18.27 -14.36
C PRO A 79 5.81 17.23 -13.38
N ALA A 80 5.20 17.15 -12.20
CA ALA A 80 5.55 16.11 -11.24
C ALA A 80 5.09 14.72 -11.73
N GLN A 81 5.68 13.67 -11.16
CA GLN A 81 5.33 12.28 -11.47
C GLN A 81 4.35 11.75 -10.41
N GLY A 82 3.17 11.32 -10.84
CA GLY A 82 2.10 10.89 -9.93
C GLY A 82 2.35 9.53 -9.27
N LEU A 83 2.99 8.61 -9.97
CA LEU A 83 3.24 7.25 -9.52
C LEU A 83 4.60 6.78 -10.00
N ARG A 84 5.32 6.07 -9.13
CA ARG A 84 6.53 5.32 -9.48
C ARG A 84 6.58 4.05 -8.66
N GLY A 85 6.92 2.94 -9.29
CA GLY A 85 7.07 1.64 -8.64
C GLY A 85 8.49 1.11 -8.69
N CYS A 86 8.83 0.27 -7.71
CA CYS A 86 10.05 -0.53 -7.69
C CYS A 86 9.69 -1.99 -7.41
N GLU A 87 10.14 -2.91 -8.25
CA GLU A 87 9.78 -4.33 -8.19
C GLU A 87 10.31 -5.03 -6.93
N HIS A 88 11.51 -4.63 -6.48
CA HIS A 88 12.14 -5.17 -5.28
C HIS A 88 12.33 -4.11 -4.19
N GLY A 89 11.47 -3.10 -4.17
CA GLY A 89 11.50 -2.04 -3.17
C GLY A 89 12.68 -1.11 -3.36
N PHE A 90 13.11 -0.48 -2.26
CA PHE A 90 14.11 0.59 -2.27
C PHE A 90 15.44 0.13 -1.67
N VAL A 91 16.54 0.74 -2.11
CA VAL A 91 17.90 0.33 -1.72
C VAL A 91 18.15 0.49 -0.21
N LYS A 92 17.87 1.67 0.37
CA LYS A 92 18.10 1.94 1.81
C LYS A 92 17.02 2.86 2.39
N PRO A 93 15.77 2.39 2.54
CA PRO A 93 14.67 3.26 2.94
C PRO A 93 14.66 3.65 4.43
N LEU A 94 15.33 2.86 5.30
CA LEU A 94 15.40 3.11 6.75
C LEU A 94 16.78 3.55 7.27
N ALA A 95 17.81 3.54 6.42
CA ALA A 95 19.17 3.88 6.84
C ALA A 95 19.38 5.41 6.96
N PRO A 96 20.40 5.87 7.72
CA PRO A 96 20.91 7.22 7.55
C PRO A 96 21.32 7.47 6.08
N GLY A 97 20.99 8.63 5.52
CA GLY A 97 21.20 8.90 4.10
C GLY A 97 20.30 8.04 3.21
N LYS A 98 18.98 8.15 3.40
CA LYS A 98 17.97 7.33 2.74
C LYS A 98 18.13 7.32 1.23
N ASP A 99 18.03 6.14 0.64
CA ASP A 99 18.08 5.92 -0.81
C ASP A 99 16.81 5.22 -1.28
N PHE A 100 15.99 5.96 -2.02
CA PHE A 100 14.74 5.52 -2.63
C PHE A 100 14.89 5.18 -4.12
N SER A 101 16.11 4.92 -4.61
CA SER A 101 16.31 4.26 -5.90
C SER A 101 15.77 2.82 -5.86
N CYS A 102 15.34 2.30 -7.01
CA CYS A 102 14.81 0.94 -7.08
C CYS A 102 15.93 -0.09 -6.87
N SER A 103 15.72 -1.01 -5.93
CA SER A 103 16.66 -2.10 -5.66
C SER A 103 16.66 -3.11 -6.81
N VAL A 104 17.85 -3.63 -7.14
CA VAL A 104 18.04 -4.78 -8.03
C VAL A 104 18.11 -6.10 -7.26
N ASN A 105 18.28 -6.05 -5.94
CA ASN A 105 18.32 -7.25 -5.09
C ASN A 105 16.90 -7.73 -4.81
N PRO A 106 16.65 -9.06 -4.73
CA PRO A 106 15.35 -9.59 -4.41
C PRO A 106 14.76 -9.00 -3.13
N GLY A 107 13.51 -8.60 -3.22
CA GLY A 107 12.79 -7.92 -2.15
C GLY A 107 11.32 -7.81 -2.50
N MET A 108 10.56 -7.24 -1.57
CA MET A 108 9.16 -6.94 -1.78
C MET A 108 9.04 -5.61 -2.51
N ALA A 109 8.02 -5.48 -3.34
CA ALA A 109 7.81 -4.28 -4.13
C ALA A 109 7.63 -3.05 -3.23
N GLY A 110 7.79 -1.86 -3.81
CA GLY A 110 7.55 -0.59 -3.17
C GLY A 110 7.08 0.42 -4.20
N PHE A 111 6.45 1.50 -3.76
CA PHE A 111 5.96 2.52 -4.68
C PHE A 111 5.93 3.90 -4.03
N GLU A 112 6.01 4.91 -4.86
CA GLU A 112 5.90 6.32 -4.54
C GLU A 112 4.64 6.86 -5.21
N VAL A 113 3.80 7.53 -4.44
CA VAL A 113 2.65 8.26 -4.95
C VAL A 113 2.80 9.73 -4.61
N SER A 114 2.59 10.58 -5.61
CA SER A 114 2.64 12.02 -5.46
C SER A 114 1.37 12.67 -5.99
N TYR A 115 0.92 13.72 -5.29
CA TYR A 115 -0.26 14.49 -5.64
C TYR A 115 -0.22 15.87 -5.01
N ARG A 116 -0.94 16.81 -5.61
CA ARG A 116 -1.17 18.13 -5.01
C ARG A 116 -2.02 18.01 -3.74
N LEU A 117 -1.60 18.72 -2.71
CA LEU A 117 -2.34 18.92 -1.48
C LEU A 117 -3.07 20.26 -1.44
N ASP A 118 -3.94 20.42 -0.45
CA ASP A 118 -4.46 21.73 -0.05
C ASP A 118 -3.31 22.66 0.37
N ASP A 119 -3.44 23.95 0.03
CA ASP A 119 -2.46 24.97 0.40
C ASP A 119 -2.50 25.30 1.90
N HIS A 120 -3.67 25.11 2.52
CA HIS A 120 -3.87 25.17 3.96
C HIS A 120 -3.49 23.85 4.62
N VAL A 121 -2.65 23.95 5.66
CA VAL A 121 -2.24 22.81 6.46
C VAL A 121 -3.07 22.77 7.72
N ASP A 122 -3.95 21.78 7.80
CA ASP A 122 -4.70 21.44 8.99
C ASP A 122 -4.63 19.92 9.23
N PRO A 123 -3.71 19.46 10.09
CA PRO A 123 -3.58 18.05 10.42
C PRO A 123 -4.83 17.45 11.07
N ALA A 124 -5.72 18.26 11.66
CA ALA A 124 -6.94 17.76 12.28
C ALA A 124 -7.99 17.32 11.24
N SER A 125 -8.09 18.04 10.12
CA SER A 125 -8.91 17.64 8.97
C SER A 125 -8.18 16.72 7.99
N GLY A 126 -6.85 16.68 8.04
CA GLY A 126 -6.00 16.01 7.05
C GLY A 126 -5.76 16.87 5.79
N ALA A 127 -6.04 18.17 5.85
CA ALA A 127 -5.71 19.09 4.77
C ALA A 127 -4.21 19.43 4.78
N GLY A 128 -3.58 19.43 3.61
CA GLY A 128 -2.18 19.86 3.49
C GLY A 128 -1.14 18.90 4.08
N VAL A 129 -1.52 17.66 4.43
CA VAL A 129 -0.64 16.69 5.07
C VAL A 129 -0.28 15.48 4.20
N ASP A 130 0.87 14.88 4.49
CA ASP A 130 1.32 13.62 3.89
C ASP A 130 0.66 12.39 4.54
N CYS A 131 1.06 11.18 4.11
CA CYS A 131 0.52 9.93 4.67
C CYS A 131 0.74 9.75 6.18
N ASN A 132 1.69 10.48 6.77
CA ASN A 132 1.96 10.47 8.21
C ASN A 132 1.14 11.53 8.97
N GLY A 133 0.30 12.31 8.27
CA GLY A 133 -0.44 13.42 8.87
C GLY A 133 0.43 14.64 9.15
N VAL A 134 1.60 14.75 8.51
CA VAL A 134 2.51 15.88 8.71
C VAL A 134 2.37 16.88 7.56
N GLY A 135 2.28 18.16 7.90
CA GLY A 135 2.22 19.25 6.92
C GLY A 135 3.41 19.23 5.96
N VAL A 136 3.13 19.28 4.66
CA VAL A 136 4.16 19.27 3.63
C VAL A 136 4.57 20.69 3.29
N SER A 137 5.86 21.02 3.36
CA SER A 137 6.37 22.36 3.02
C SER A 137 5.99 22.81 1.59
N PRO A 138 5.69 24.10 1.39
CA PRO A 138 5.33 24.62 0.07
C PRO A 138 6.56 24.67 -0.85
N SER A 139 6.35 24.37 -2.13
CA SER A 139 7.30 24.56 -3.21
C SER A 139 6.93 25.83 -3.99
N VAL A 140 7.91 26.67 -4.30
CA VAL A 140 7.68 27.92 -5.04
C VAL A 140 7.29 27.59 -6.48
N VAL A 141 6.26 28.26 -6.97
CA VAL A 141 5.92 28.22 -8.40
C VAL A 141 6.83 29.19 -9.14
N PRO A 142 7.50 28.77 -10.22
CA PRO A 142 8.27 29.71 -11.05
C PRO A 142 7.37 30.85 -11.57
N PRO A 143 7.80 32.13 -11.51
CA PRO A 143 6.98 33.27 -11.97
C PRO A 143 6.49 33.19 -13.42
N GLY A 144 7.20 32.46 -14.29
CA GLY A 144 6.80 32.24 -15.67
C GLY A 144 5.82 31.07 -15.89
N HIS A 145 5.54 30.27 -14.85
CA HIS A 145 4.61 29.14 -14.96
C HIS A 145 3.16 29.63 -14.77
N PRO A 146 2.18 29.19 -15.59
CA PRO A 146 0.80 29.66 -15.49
C PRO A 146 0.17 29.50 -14.10
N ALA A 147 0.58 28.47 -13.34
CA ALA A 147 0.07 28.23 -11.98
C ALA A 147 0.38 29.38 -11.01
N TYR A 148 1.37 30.23 -11.33
CA TYR A 148 1.76 31.37 -10.50
C TYR A 148 0.61 32.38 -10.34
N LEU A 149 -0.29 32.45 -11.33
CA LEU A 149 -1.49 33.29 -11.30
C LEU A 149 -2.54 32.81 -10.30
N LEU A 150 -2.55 31.52 -9.96
CA LEU A 150 -3.43 30.97 -8.94
C LEU A 150 -2.82 31.16 -7.55
N ALA A 151 -1.56 30.75 -7.38
CA ALA A 151 -0.81 30.89 -6.14
C ALA A 151 0.70 30.90 -6.42
N PRO A 152 1.50 31.65 -5.65
CA PRO A 152 2.96 31.68 -5.79
C PRO A 152 3.65 30.41 -5.23
N TYR A 153 2.89 29.49 -4.64
CA TYR A 153 3.38 28.24 -4.09
C TYR A 153 2.36 27.11 -4.27
N VAL A 154 2.87 25.87 -4.22
CA VAL A 154 2.07 24.63 -4.24
C VAL A 154 2.61 23.65 -3.23
N ARG A 155 1.76 22.76 -2.72
CA ARG A 155 2.20 21.65 -1.86
C ARG A 155 2.01 20.32 -2.60
N ILE A 156 3.10 19.58 -2.76
CA ILE A 156 3.08 18.26 -3.39
C ILE A 156 3.45 17.21 -2.34
N ALA A 157 2.50 16.36 -1.96
CA ALA A 157 2.79 15.18 -1.17
C ALA A 157 3.63 14.20 -2.00
N ARG A 158 4.59 13.56 -1.37
CA ARG A 158 5.29 12.38 -1.89
C ARG A 158 5.27 11.31 -0.81
N ASN A 159 4.41 10.32 -0.99
CA ASN A 159 4.20 9.23 -0.04
C ASN A 159 4.86 7.96 -0.59
N LEU A 160 5.85 7.47 0.13
CA LEU A 160 6.59 6.25 -0.19
C LEU A 160 6.05 5.10 0.67
N PHE A 161 5.53 4.07 0.01
CA PHE A 161 5.10 2.82 0.63
C PHE A 161 6.08 1.71 0.31
N PHE A 162 6.60 1.05 1.34
CA PHE A 162 7.58 -0.02 1.18
C PHE A 162 7.58 -0.96 2.38
N VAL A 163 8.07 -2.16 2.16
CA VAL A 163 8.28 -3.14 3.23
C VAL A 163 9.75 -3.16 3.60
N ALA A 164 10.05 -3.11 4.90
CA ALA A 164 11.42 -3.18 5.41
C ALA A 164 11.45 -3.82 6.80
N THR A 165 12.61 -4.34 7.18
CA THR A 165 12.88 -4.78 8.55
C THR A 165 13.65 -3.68 9.28
N ARG A 166 13.13 -3.24 10.44
CA ARG A 166 13.82 -2.29 11.32
C ARG A 166 15.03 -2.96 11.96
N ALA A 167 16.11 -2.21 12.20
CA ALA A 167 17.24 -2.71 12.97
C ALA A 167 16.79 -3.29 14.32
N GLY A 168 17.18 -4.54 14.60
CA GLY A 168 16.79 -5.28 15.81
C GLY A 168 15.39 -5.93 15.77
N ALA A 169 14.64 -5.78 14.68
CA ALA A 169 13.41 -6.54 14.46
C ALA A 169 13.70 -7.84 13.68
N SER A 170 12.84 -8.85 13.87
CA SER A 170 12.90 -10.14 13.17
C SER A 170 11.80 -10.31 12.11
N VAL A 171 10.91 -9.32 11.99
CA VAL A 171 9.78 -9.33 11.06
C VAL A 171 9.79 -8.06 10.23
N ASN A 172 9.30 -8.18 8.99
CA ASN A 172 9.12 -7.00 8.15
C ASN A 172 7.83 -6.26 8.53
N SER A 173 7.86 -4.95 8.31
CA SER A 173 6.70 -4.07 8.46
C SER A 173 6.49 -3.29 7.16
N LEU A 174 5.23 -3.00 6.84
CA LEU A 174 4.87 -2.01 5.83
C LEU A 174 5.06 -0.62 6.45
N TYR A 175 5.77 0.25 5.76
CA TYR A 175 6.00 1.64 6.15
C TYR A 175 5.29 2.59 5.19
N CYS A 176 4.88 3.75 5.72
CA CYS A 176 4.73 4.95 4.91
C CYS A 176 5.81 5.97 5.29
N GLN A 177 6.36 6.65 4.29
CA GLN A 177 7.15 7.85 4.50
C GLN A 177 6.63 8.96 3.61
N GLY A 178 6.07 9.98 4.25
CA GLY A 178 5.75 11.24 3.61
C GLY A 178 6.92 12.22 3.61
N ASN A 179 6.83 13.26 2.79
CA ASN A 179 7.84 14.30 2.63
C ASN A 179 7.68 15.50 3.58
N GLY A 180 6.70 15.48 4.50
CA GLY A 180 6.52 16.54 5.50
C GLY A 180 7.63 16.54 6.55
N ASN A 181 7.96 15.37 7.10
CA ASN A 181 9.11 15.19 8.01
C ASN A 181 10.14 14.16 7.54
N ASN A 182 9.94 13.54 6.37
CA ASN A 182 10.81 12.49 5.82
C ASN A 182 11.06 11.34 6.80
N SER A 183 10.12 11.05 7.70
CA SER A 183 10.22 9.97 8.68
C SER A 183 9.36 8.78 8.24
N ALA A 184 9.93 7.58 8.26
CA ALA A 184 9.20 6.36 7.94
C ALA A 184 8.43 5.90 9.17
N GLN A 185 7.12 5.72 9.05
CA GLN A 185 6.24 5.22 10.09
C GLN A 185 5.72 3.82 9.74
N PRO A 186 5.84 2.83 10.64
CA PRO A 186 5.27 1.51 10.41
C PRO A 186 3.74 1.57 10.48
N ILE A 187 3.08 1.03 9.47
CA ILE A 187 1.62 0.92 9.36
C ILE A 187 1.17 -0.42 9.93
N LEU A 188 1.90 -1.48 9.60
CA LEU A 188 1.54 -2.87 9.88
C LEU A 188 2.78 -3.75 9.94
N ASN A 189 2.83 -4.70 10.88
CA ASN A 189 3.89 -5.69 11.02
C ASN A 189 3.53 -7.03 10.36
N ASN A 190 4.50 -7.95 10.32
CA ASN A 190 4.34 -9.33 9.82
C ASN A 190 3.98 -9.41 8.34
N VAL A 191 4.59 -8.55 7.53
CA VAL A 191 4.47 -8.63 6.07
C VAL A 191 5.43 -9.69 5.55
N GLU A 192 4.90 -10.71 4.88
CA GLU A 192 5.72 -11.79 4.29
C GLU A 192 5.92 -11.60 2.78
N ASP A 193 5.01 -10.90 2.09
CA ASP A 193 5.17 -10.55 0.67
C ASP A 193 4.35 -9.30 0.32
N MET A 194 4.88 -8.48 -0.59
CA MET A 194 4.15 -7.38 -1.23
C MET A 194 4.52 -7.32 -2.71
N GLN A 195 3.52 -7.44 -3.58
CA GLN A 195 3.69 -7.44 -5.03
C GLN A 195 2.77 -6.40 -5.68
N LEU A 196 3.28 -5.73 -6.71
CA LEU A 196 2.55 -4.73 -7.49
C LEU A 196 2.68 -5.02 -8.98
N MET A 197 1.55 -4.98 -9.69
CA MET A 197 1.50 -5.00 -11.16
C MET A 197 0.77 -3.76 -11.67
N TYR A 198 1.25 -3.18 -12.75
CA TYR A 198 0.79 -1.91 -13.28
C TYR A 198 0.05 -2.13 -14.60
N GLY A 199 -1.24 -1.81 -14.61
CA GLY A 199 -2.05 -1.76 -15.81
C GLY A 199 -1.69 -0.54 -16.63
N VAL A 200 -1.03 -0.75 -17.77
CA VAL A 200 -0.54 0.31 -18.66
C VAL A 200 -1.49 0.44 -19.84
N ALA A 201 -1.89 1.68 -20.15
CA ALA A 201 -2.68 2.00 -21.32
C ALA A 201 -1.82 2.05 -22.60
N ALA A 202 -2.45 1.80 -23.74
CA ALA A 202 -1.83 2.12 -25.03
C ALA A 202 -1.61 3.64 -25.15
N LEU A 203 -0.79 4.07 -26.11
CA LEU A 203 -0.63 5.50 -26.38
C LEU A 203 -1.99 6.09 -26.79
N ASN A 204 -2.37 7.22 -26.18
CA ASN A 204 -3.65 7.90 -26.39
C ASN A 204 -4.90 7.07 -26.02
N ASP A 205 -4.75 6.08 -25.14
CA ASP A 205 -5.87 5.32 -24.59
C ASP A 205 -5.96 5.55 -23.06
N VAL A 206 -7.13 5.31 -22.49
CA VAL A 206 -7.43 5.36 -21.05
C VAL A 206 -7.75 3.98 -20.47
N SER A 207 -7.81 2.95 -21.31
CA SER A 207 -8.08 1.56 -20.92
C SER A 207 -6.79 0.78 -20.66
N VAL A 208 -6.86 -0.24 -19.79
CA VAL A 208 -5.70 -1.12 -19.52
C VAL A 208 -5.46 -2.03 -20.72
N SER A 209 -4.32 -1.89 -21.37
CA SER A 209 -3.89 -2.77 -22.47
C SER A 209 -3.18 -4.03 -21.93
N GLN A 210 -2.31 -3.86 -20.93
CA GLN A 210 -1.53 -4.96 -20.34
C GLN A 210 -1.11 -4.65 -18.91
N PHE A 211 -0.82 -5.71 -18.13
CA PHE A 211 -0.24 -5.58 -16.79
C PHE A 211 1.26 -5.87 -16.84
N LEU A 212 2.06 -4.91 -16.39
CA LEU A 212 3.52 -4.95 -16.40
C LEU A 212 4.08 -4.86 -14.97
N SER A 213 5.24 -5.45 -14.74
CA SER A 213 6.02 -5.19 -13.52
C SER A 213 6.59 -3.78 -13.53
N ALA A 214 7.08 -3.29 -12.38
CA ALA A 214 7.73 -1.98 -12.32
C ALA A 214 8.95 -1.89 -13.25
N ALA A 215 9.75 -2.95 -13.33
CA ALA A 215 10.91 -3.00 -14.22
C ALA A 215 10.50 -2.91 -15.70
N GLN A 216 9.42 -3.62 -16.07
CA GLN A 216 8.88 -3.58 -17.43
C GLN A 216 8.29 -2.21 -17.80
N VAL A 217 7.62 -1.51 -16.87
CA VAL A 217 7.18 -0.12 -17.08
C VAL A 217 8.38 0.78 -17.30
N ALA A 218 9.41 0.67 -16.46
CA ALA A 218 10.62 1.48 -16.58
C ALA A 218 11.37 1.24 -17.91
N SER A 219 11.26 0.04 -18.48
CA SER A 219 11.90 -0.31 -19.76
C SER A 219 11.09 0.05 -21.01
N LEU A 220 9.90 0.65 -20.88
CA LEU A 220 9.06 0.99 -22.04
C LEU A 220 9.72 2.03 -22.95
N SER A 221 10.43 3.00 -22.36
CA SER A 221 11.19 4.03 -23.06
C SER A 221 12.21 4.70 -22.13
N GLY A 222 13.08 5.56 -22.68
CA GLY A 222 13.99 6.39 -21.87
C GLY A 222 13.27 7.49 -21.06
N ASP A 223 12.03 7.83 -21.40
CA ASP A 223 11.23 8.85 -20.71
C ASP A 223 10.38 8.20 -19.61
N GLN A 224 10.88 8.26 -18.37
CA GLN A 224 10.17 7.69 -17.22
C GLN A 224 8.86 8.43 -16.92
N HIS A 225 8.78 9.74 -17.20
CA HIS A 225 7.55 10.50 -16.94
C HIS A 225 6.42 9.99 -17.83
N GLN A 226 6.70 9.77 -19.13
CA GLN A 226 5.72 9.17 -20.04
C GLN A 226 5.40 7.71 -19.70
N ASN A 227 6.40 6.90 -19.36
CA ASN A 227 6.18 5.49 -19.03
C ASN A 227 5.19 5.35 -17.87
N TRP A 228 5.46 6.06 -16.79
CA TRP A 228 4.64 6.00 -15.58
C TRP A 228 3.33 6.76 -15.75
N GLY A 229 3.27 7.84 -16.53
CA GLY A 229 2.03 8.56 -16.85
C GLY A 229 0.99 7.71 -17.59
N ARG A 230 1.41 6.61 -18.24
CA ARG A 230 0.51 5.66 -18.92
C ARG A 230 -0.12 4.61 -18.00
N VAL A 231 0.29 4.54 -16.73
CA VAL A 231 -0.30 3.60 -15.79
C VAL A 231 -1.67 4.10 -15.37
N VAL A 232 -2.71 3.30 -15.61
CA VAL A 232 -4.13 3.62 -15.30
C VAL A 232 -4.73 2.67 -14.26
N SER A 233 -4.03 1.59 -13.90
CA SER A 233 -4.45 0.70 -12.82
C SER A 233 -3.25 0.07 -12.09
N VAL A 234 -3.42 -0.27 -10.81
CA VAL A 234 -2.43 -0.97 -9.99
C VAL A 234 -3.11 -2.18 -9.34
N ARG A 235 -2.58 -3.38 -9.56
CA ARG A 235 -2.94 -4.59 -8.81
C ARG A 235 -1.99 -4.73 -7.64
N LEU A 236 -2.54 -4.61 -6.43
CA LEU A 236 -1.83 -4.81 -5.17
C LEU A 236 -2.06 -6.23 -4.67
N CYS A 237 -0.99 -6.87 -4.21
CA CYS A 237 -1.07 -8.07 -3.39
C CYS A 237 -0.22 -7.92 -2.14
N LEU A 238 -0.80 -8.23 -0.98
CA LEU A 238 -0.14 -8.20 0.32
C LEU A 238 -0.39 -9.54 1.04
N LEU A 239 0.68 -10.21 1.45
CA LEU A 239 0.63 -11.42 2.28
C LEU A 239 1.07 -11.05 3.70
N LEU A 240 0.22 -11.39 4.66
CA LEU A 240 0.47 -11.18 6.08
C LEU A 240 0.48 -12.51 6.83
N SER A 241 1.30 -12.58 7.89
CA SER A 241 1.22 -13.64 8.89
C SER A 241 0.66 -13.15 10.23
N GLY A 242 -0.11 -14.02 10.88
CA GLY A 242 -0.60 -13.81 12.23
C GLY A 242 0.52 -13.83 13.26
N GLU A 243 0.27 -13.29 14.44
CA GLU A 243 1.29 -13.19 15.49
C GLU A 243 1.52 -14.50 16.24
N ARG A 244 0.50 -15.37 16.28
CA ARG A 244 0.45 -16.53 17.17
C ARG A 244 0.37 -17.86 16.40
N ASP A 245 0.99 -18.89 16.96
CA ASP A 245 0.93 -20.27 16.46
C ASP A 245 -0.36 -20.98 16.89
N LEU A 246 -1.50 -20.52 16.36
CA LEU A 246 -2.83 -20.98 16.74
C LEU A 246 -3.42 -22.05 15.82
N SER A 247 -2.88 -22.21 14.61
CA SER A 247 -3.35 -23.25 13.71
C SER A 247 -3.03 -24.64 14.28
N ILE A 248 -3.95 -25.59 14.14
CA ILE A 248 -3.76 -26.98 14.60
C ILE A 248 -2.76 -27.69 13.68
N GLU A 249 -2.83 -27.40 12.38
CA GLU A 249 -1.92 -27.89 11.35
C GLU A 249 -1.29 -26.73 10.57
N GLN A 250 -0.26 -27.02 9.77
CA GLN A 250 0.28 -26.06 8.82
C GLN A 250 -0.79 -25.63 7.81
N GLN A 251 -0.98 -24.32 7.66
CA GLN A 251 -2.00 -23.78 6.76
C GLN A 251 -1.58 -23.90 5.28
N ARG A 252 -2.47 -24.40 4.43
CA ARG A 252 -2.36 -24.24 2.97
C ARG A 252 -2.95 -22.91 2.52
N TYR A 253 -2.27 -22.20 1.62
CA TYR A 253 -2.74 -20.93 1.07
C TYR A 253 -2.25 -20.72 -0.37
N ILE A 254 -2.82 -19.74 -1.06
CA ILE A 254 -2.36 -19.29 -2.39
C ILE A 254 -1.62 -17.97 -2.21
N ASP A 255 -0.36 -17.93 -2.62
CA ASP A 255 0.49 -16.74 -2.48
C ASP A 255 0.16 -15.62 -3.50
N CYS A 256 0.93 -14.53 -3.46
CA CYS A 256 0.74 -13.42 -4.37
C CYS A 256 1.00 -13.78 -5.84
N SER A 257 1.92 -14.71 -6.09
CA SER A 257 2.20 -15.26 -7.43
C SER A 257 1.10 -16.19 -7.97
N GLY A 258 0.11 -16.55 -7.13
CA GLY A 258 -0.95 -17.49 -7.50
C GLY A 258 -0.57 -18.95 -7.29
N SER A 259 0.56 -19.23 -6.62
CA SER A 259 1.02 -20.59 -6.35
C SER A 259 0.48 -21.12 -5.03
N ALA A 260 0.15 -22.41 -4.99
CA ALA A 260 -0.20 -23.08 -3.74
C ALA A 260 1.04 -23.27 -2.86
N ARG A 261 0.91 -22.93 -1.58
CA ARG A 261 1.96 -23.03 -0.56
C ARG A 261 1.42 -23.70 0.70
N LEU A 262 2.33 -24.34 1.43
CA LEU A 262 2.11 -24.82 2.79
C LEU A 262 2.96 -23.97 3.73
N ALA A 263 2.33 -23.38 4.75
CA ALA A 263 3.01 -22.66 5.81
C ALA A 263 4.05 -23.57 6.50
N SER A 264 5.25 -23.07 6.76
CA SER A 264 6.26 -23.81 7.53
C SER A 264 5.96 -23.81 9.03
N ASP A 265 5.15 -22.87 9.51
CA ASP A 265 4.73 -22.69 10.90
C ASP A 265 3.21 -22.90 11.09
N ARG A 266 2.73 -22.64 12.31
CA ARG A 266 1.29 -22.73 12.65
C ARG A 266 0.63 -21.36 12.74
N LYS A 267 1.23 -20.33 12.12
CA LYS A 267 0.64 -18.99 12.03
C LYS A 267 -0.35 -18.92 10.88
N LEU A 268 -1.43 -18.17 11.11
CA LEU A 268 -2.38 -17.89 10.05
C LEU A 268 -1.75 -17.00 8.97
N ARG A 269 -2.07 -17.27 7.71
CA ARG A 269 -1.69 -16.45 6.57
C ARG A 269 -2.92 -15.93 5.86
N ALA A 270 -2.90 -14.66 5.53
CA ALA A 270 -3.95 -14.00 4.79
C ALA A 270 -3.35 -13.22 3.62
N VAL A 271 -3.90 -13.45 2.43
CA VAL A 271 -3.50 -12.77 1.20
C VAL A 271 -4.60 -11.82 0.79
N PHE A 272 -4.26 -10.56 0.65
CA PHE A 272 -5.16 -9.49 0.26
C PHE A 272 -4.81 -9.03 -1.14
N LYS A 273 -5.81 -9.03 -2.04
CA LYS A 273 -5.66 -8.54 -3.42
C LYS A 273 -6.63 -7.39 -3.66
N ARG A 274 -6.15 -6.30 -4.24
CA ARG A 274 -6.97 -5.15 -4.67
C ARG A 274 -6.51 -4.68 -6.04
N VAL A 275 -7.46 -4.21 -6.84
CA VAL A 275 -7.18 -3.54 -8.10
C VAL A 275 -7.65 -2.11 -7.95
N VAL A 276 -6.72 -1.17 -8.07
CA VAL A 276 -6.96 0.26 -7.91
C VAL A 276 -6.87 0.90 -9.27
N THR A 277 -7.86 1.70 -9.64
CA THR A 277 -7.80 2.56 -10.82
C THR A 277 -7.09 3.85 -10.42
N VAL A 278 -6.10 4.27 -11.21
CA VAL A 278 -5.33 5.49 -10.94
C VAL A 278 -5.56 6.48 -12.08
N ARG A 279 -5.67 7.77 -11.75
CA ARG A 279 -5.77 8.83 -12.76
C ARG A 279 -4.38 9.14 -13.32
N ASN A 280 -3.40 9.25 -12.41
CA ASN A 280 -1.96 9.28 -12.65
C ASN A 280 -1.49 10.26 -13.74
N SER A 281 -2.33 11.23 -14.01
CA SER A 281 -2.10 12.32 -14.94
C SER A 281 -2.93 13.48 -14.44
N ALA A 282 -2.26 14.59 -14.16
CA ALA A 282 -2.90 15.89 -14.00
C ALA A 282 -3.14 16.45 -15.41
N ALA A 283 -3.90 15.72 -16.23
CA ALA A 283 -4.30 16.15 -17.57
C ALA A 283 -5.78 16.53 -17.52
N ALA A 284 -6.21 17.50 -18.32
CA ALA A 284 -7.63 17.74 -18.56
C ALA A 284 -8.19 16.53 -19.30
N SER A 285 -8.59 15.51 -18.55
CA SER A 285 -9.45 14.49 -19.08
C SER A 285 -10.79 15.16 -19.39
N LEU A 286 -11.19 15.09 -20.66
CA LEU A 286 -12.50 15.44 -21.25
C LEU A 286 -12.63 16.87 -21.83
N VAL A 287 -12.00 17.12 -22.98
CA VAL A 287 -12.69 17.85 -24.06
C VAL A 287 -12.72 16.91 -25.27
N PRO A 288 -13.89 16.42 -25.72
CA PRO A 288 -13.96 15.64 -26.95
C PRO A 288 -13.50 16.50 -28.14
N PRO A 289 -12.84 15.90 -29.16
CA PRO A 289 -12.55 16.63 -30.39
C PRO A 289 -13.87 17.10 -31.00
N SER A 290 -13.98 18.41 -31.21
CA SER A 290 -15.06 19.06 -31.96
C SER A 290 -15.05 18.65 -33.42
#